data_AF-R7VGP0-F1
#
_entry.id   AF-R7VGP0-F1
#
_cell.length_a   1.000
_cell.length_b   1.000
_cell.length_c   1.000
_cell.angle_alpha   90.00
_cell.angle_beta   90.00
_cell.angle_gamma   90.00
#
_symmetry.space_group_name_H-M   'P 1'
#
loop_
_entity.id
_entity.type
_entity.pdbx_description
1 polymer ?
#
loop_
_entity_poly.entity_id
_entity_poly.type
_entity_poly.pdbx_seq_one_letter_code
_entity_poly.pdbx_strand_id
1 'polypeptide(L)'
;MKFYDSASQRNPVRLKDERTVENSALQKKIVKQIEVWFLCLIIGFILTSYFLQYYFGNFNLLQDEFLINKMDSENWVELSVLTTFKKLQKLSSDFKVIVEAVEKSCSQLIECHEDGQKIRRNPRIPWRRDHTLWKRDLRERSLVMVSGEE
;
A
#
# COMPACT_ATOMS: atom_id res chain seq x y z
N MET A 1 17.11 -23.26 68.81
CA MET A 1 16.10 -22.92 67.78
C MET A 1 16.83 -22.34 66.57
N LYS A 2 17.22 -23.15 65.58
CA LYS A 2 17.76 -22.62 64.31
C LYS A 2 16.62 -22.63 63.30
N PHE A 3 16.09 -21.46 63.01
CA PHE A 3 15.14 -21.21 61.93
C PHE A 3 15.82 -21.62 60.62
N TYR A 4 15.31 -22.66 59.97
CA TYR A 4 15.69 -22.96 58.58
C TYR A 4 14.90 -22.00 57.69
N ASP A 5 15.62 -21.14 56.98
CA ASP A 5 15.08 -20.32 55.91
C ASP A 5 14.65 -21.24 54.75
N SER A 6 13.35 -21.43 54.57
CA SER A 6 12.73 -22.31 53.57
C SER A 6 12.84 -21.82 52.12
N ALA A 7 13.74 -20.88 51.82
CA ALA A 7 13.74 -20.14 50.56
C ALA A 7 14.67 -20.71 49.47
N SER A 8 15.37 -21.84 49.69
CA SER A 8 16.44 -22.23 48.77
C SER A 8 16.49 -23.72 48.42
N GLN A 9 15.41 -24.25 47.82
CA GLN A 9 15.52 -25.38 46.89
C GLN A 9 14.60 -25.16 45.69
N ARG A 10 15.01 -24.28 44.76
CA ARG A 10 14.42 -24.28 43.42
C ARG A 10 14.90 -25.55 42.70
N ASN A 11 13.98 -26.48 42.52
CA ASN A 11 14.21 -27.78 41.89
C ASN A 11 14.74 -27.58 40.45
N PRO A 12 15.87 -28.21 40.05
CA PRO A 12 16.54 -27.95 38.76
C PRO A 12 15.68 -28.26 37.52
N VAL A 13 14.62 -29.08 37.67
CA VAL A 13 13.64 -29.34 36.61
C VAL A 13 12.81 -28.08 36.30
N ARG A 14 12.33 -27.37 37.34
CA ARG A 14 11.51 -26.15 37.19
C ARG A 14 12.28 -25.01 36.51
N LEU A 15 13.59 -24.89 36.80
CA LEU A 15 14.46 -23.88 36.16
C LEU A 15 14.78 -24.17 34.68
N LYS A 16 14.65 -25.43 34.24
CA LYS A 16 14.76 -25.79 32.82
C LYS A 16 13.45 -25.50 32.09
N ASP A 17 12.31 -25.80 32.73
CA ASP A 17 10.97 -25.51 32.20
C ASP A 17 10.70 -24.02 32.06
N GLU A 18 11.11 -23.19 33.03
CA GLU A 18 10.98 -21.72 32.94
C GLU A 18 11.79 -21.16 31.75
N ARG A 19 13.02 -21.65 31.54
CA ARG A 19 13.86 -21.24 30.40
C ARG A 19 13.31 -21.69 29.06
N THR A 20 12.77 -22.90 28.93
CA THR A 20 12.12 -23.35 27.68
C THR A 20 10.83 -22.57 27.40
N VAL A 21 10.04 -22.25 28.44
CA VAL A 21 8.83 -21.42 28.31
C VAL A 21 9.18 -19.99 27.90
N GLU A 22 10.17 -19.34 28.52
CA GLU A 22 10.65 -18.01 28.14
C GLU A 22 11.20 -17.99 26.71
N ASN A 23 12.02 -18.97 26.34
CA ASN A 23 12.51 -19.11 24.97
C ASN A 23 11.36 -19.30 23.97
N SER A 24 10.32 -20.08 24.31
CA SER A 24 9.14 -20.25 23.45
C SER A 24 8.30 -18.97 23.32
N ALA A 25 8.23 -18.15 24.38
CA ALA A 25 7.53 -16.87 24.37
C ALA A 25 8.29 -15.82 23.55
N LEU A 26 9.62 -15.81 23.62
CA LEU A 26 10.47 -14.97 22.77
C LEU A 26 10.35 -15.37 21.29
N GLN A 27 10.35 -16.67 20.99
CA GLN A 27 10.10 -17.18 19.65
C GLN A 27 8.75 -16.70 19.09
N LYS A 28 7.67 -16.77 19.88
CA LYS A 28 6.34 -16.26 19.48
C LYS A 28 6.33 -14.76 19.22
N LYS A 29 7.04 -13.96 20.03
CA LYS A 29 7.17 -12.52 19.81
C LYS A 29 7.91 -12.21 18.51
N ILE A 30 9.01 -12.91 18.25
CA ILE A 30 9.80 -12.77 17.02
C ILE A 30 8.96 -13.13 15.80
N VAL A 31 8.29 -14.28 15.81
CA VAL A 31 7.43 -14.72 14.69
C VAL A 31 6.31 -13.70 14.45
N LYS A 32 5.63 -13.23 15.50
CA LYS A 32 4.59 -12.20 15.36
C LYS A 32 5.13 -10.88 14.80
N GLN A 33 6.32 -10.47 15.22
CA GLN A 33 6.99 -9.26 14.69
C GLN A 33 7.33 -9.43 13.20
N ILE A 34 7.84 -10.59 12.83
CA ILE A 34 8.15 -10.96 11.44
C ILE A 34 6.88 -11.00 10.58
N GLU A 35 5.78 -11.59 11.07
CA GLU A 35 4.49 -11.61 10.38
C GLU A 35 3.95 -10.19 10.16
N VAL A 36 4.02 -9.33 11.18
CA VAL A 36 3.62 -7.92 11.06
C VAL A 36 4.48 -7.20 10.02
N TRP A 37 5.79 -7.44 9.98
CA TRP A 37 6.66 -6.88 8.95
C TRP A 37 6.32 -7.39 7.55
N PHE A 38 6.06 -8.69 7.38
CA PHE A 38 5.64 -9.25 6.11
C PHE A 38 4.30 -8.66 5.65
N LEU A 39 3.33 -8.51 6.55
CA LEU A 39 2.06 -7.88 6.23
C LEU A 39 2.24 -6.41 5.83
N CYS A 40 3.08 -5.65 6.53
CA CYS A 40 3.38 -4.26 6.14
C CYS A 40 4.03 -4.17 4.76
N LEU A 41 4.93 -5.10 4.41
CA LEU A 41 5.54 -5.17 3.08
C LEU A 41 4.51 -5.49 2.00
N ILE A 42 3.67 -6.51 2.24
CA ILE A 42 2.61 -6.91 1.30
C ILE A 42 1.59 -5.78 1.13
N ILE A 43 1.17 -5.15 2.22
CA ILE A 43 0.25 -4.01 2.20
C ILE A 43 0.88 -2.84 1.44
N GLY A 44 2.17 -2.54 1.66
CA GLY A 44 2.89 -1.51 0.90
C GLY A 44 2.89 -1.77 -0.60
N PHE A 45 3.10 -3.02 -1.01
CA PHE A 45 3.07 -3.44 -2.40
C PHE A 45 1.68 -3.26 -3.04
N ILE A 46 0.63 -3.73 -2.35
CA ILE A 46 -0.77 -3.59 -2.80
C ILE A 46 -1.16 -2.11 -2.89
N LEU A 47 -0.81 -1.31 -1.88
CA LEU A 47 -1.10 0.12 -1.85
C LEU A 47 -0.41 0.85 -2.99
N THR A 48 0.85 0.52 -3.32
CA THR A 48 1.59 1.12 -4.43
C THR A 48 0.84 0.94 -5.75
N SER A 49 0.39 -0.28 -6.03
CA SER A 49 -0.44 -0.56 -7.21
C SER A 49 -1.77 0.20 -7.18
N TYR A 50 -2.43 0.25 -6.02
CA TYR A 50 -3.69 0.98 -5.85
C TYR A 50 -3.53 2.49 -6.10
N PHE A 51 -2.46 3.13 -5.61
CA PHE A 51 -2.22 4.55 -5.84
C PHE A 51 -1.99 4.86 -7.32
N LEU A 52 -1.26 4.02 -8.04
CA LEU A 52 -1.12 4.18 -9.50
C LEU A 52 -2.48 4.10 -10.19
N GLN A 53 -3.28 3.08 -9.87
CA GLN A 53 -4.63 2.94 -10.41
C GLN A 53 -5.53 4.13 -10.06
N TYR A 54 -5.35 4.72 -8.88
CA TYR A 54 -6.06 5.93 -8.47
C TYR A 54 -5.66 7.14 -9.33
N TYR A 55 -4.36 7.35 -9.56
CA TYR A 55 -3.85 8.44 -10.42
C TYR A 55 -4.33 8.30 -11.87
N PHE A 56 -4.30 7.08 -12.41
CA PHE A 56 -4.83 6.75 -13.74
C PHE A 56 -6.34 6.45 -13.73
N GLY A 57 -7.03 6.72 -12.63
CA GLY A 57 -8.46 6.53 -12.47
C GLY A 57 -9.26 7.60 -13.23
N ASN A 58 -10.51 7.29 -13.53
CA ASN A 58 -11.40 8.20 -14.28
C ASN A 58 -11.54 9.59 -13.63
N PHE A 59 -11.58 9.64 -12.30
CA PHE A 59 -11.80 10.88 -11.59
C PHE A 59 -10.55 11.78 -11.61
N ASN A 60 -9.37 11.20 -11.36
CA ASN A 60 -8.12 11.96 -11.32
C ASN A 60 -7.74 12.45 -12.73
N LEU A 61 -7.80 11.58 -13.75
CA LEU A 61 -7.48 11.95 -15.14
C LEU A 61 -8.34 13.08 -15.73
N LEU A 62 -9.54 13.32 -15.20
CA LEU A 62 -10.41 14.41 -15.68
C LEU A 62 -10.10 15.76 -15.01
N GLN A 63 -9.37 15.76 -13.90
CA GLN A 63 -9.09 16.95 -13.09
C GLN A 63 -7.60 17.28 -12.99
N ASP A 64 -6.73 16.29 -13.15
CA ASP A 64 -5.29 16.39 -12.94
C ASP A 64 -4.58 16.86 -14.21
N GLU A 65 -4.59 18.18 -14.41
CA GLU A 65 -3.89 18.87 -15.50
C GLU A 65 -2.39 18.53 -15.54
N PHE A 66 -1.75 18.30 -14.39
CA PHE A 66 -0.32 17.98 -14.36
C PHE A 66 -0.06 16.61 -15.00
N LEU A 67 -0.85 15.61 -14.64
CA LEU A 67 -0.70 14.27 -15.21
C LEU A 67 -1.02 14.28 -16.70
N ILE A 68 -2.08 14.97 -17.13
CA ILE A 68 -2.44 15.11 -18.56
C ILE A 68 -1.31 15.76 -19.36
N ASN A 69 -0.71 16.84 -18.84
CA ASN A 69 0.38 17.54 -19.51
C ASN A 69 1.68 16.72 -19.58
N LYS A 70 1.82 15.69 -18.76
CA LYS A 70 2.96 14.76 -18.76
C LYS A 70 2.72 13.50 -19.59
N MET A 71 1.55 13.37 -20.20
CA MET A 71 1.25 12.28 -21.12
C MET A 71 1.76 12.58 -22.52
N ASP A 72 2.43 11.59 -23.11
CA ASP A 72 2.80 11.61 -24.53
C ASP A 72 1.55 11.44 -25.42
N SER A 73 1.71 11.53 -26.75
CA SER A 73 0.63 11.34 -27.74
C SER A 73 -0.10 10.00 -27.63
N GLU A 74 0.55 8.98 -27.05
CA GLU A 74 -0.01 7.65 -26.81
C GLU A 74 -0.44 7.42 -25.34
N ASN A 75 -0.47 8.47 -24.52
CA ASN A 75 -0.78 8.44 -23.08
C ASN A 75 0.26 7.69 -22.22
N TRP A 76 1.50 7.61 -22.67
CA TRP A 76 2.61 7.13 -21.83
C TRP A 76 3.07 8.21 -20.86
N VAL A 77 3.39 7.79 -19.64
CA VAL A 77 3.97 8.64 -18.59
C VAL A 77 5.24 7.98 -18.08
N GLU A 78 6.31 8.76 -17.97
CA GLU A 78 7.57 8.29 -17.40
C GLU A 78 7.45 8.03 -15.89
N LEU A 79 8.09 6.95 -15.43
CA LEU A 79 8.19 6.63 -14.01
C LEU A 79 8.88 7.72 -13.19
N SER A 80 9.79 8.48 -13.81
CA SER A 80 10.44 9.66 -13.21
C SER A 80 9.42 10.66 -12.66
N VAL A 81 8.38 10.96 -13.46
CA VAL A 81 7.28 11.84 -13.08
C VAL A 81 6.45 11.22 -11.96
N LEU A 82 6.13 9.93 -12.07
CA LEU A 82 5.32 9.22 -11.08
C LEU A 82 5.97 9.23 -9.69
N THR A 83 7.28 9.02 -9.61
CA THR A 83 8.01 9.06 -8.32
C THR A 83 8.04 10.43 -7.65
N THR A 84 7.71 11.50 -8.37
CA THR A 84 7.58 12.85 -7.81
C THR A 84 6.26 13.02 -7.03
N PHE A 85 5.28 12.12 -7.22
CA PHE A 85 4.00 12.23 -6.52
C PHE A 85 4.14 11.93 -5.03
N LYS A 86 3.73 12.88 -4.20
CA LYS A 86 3.86 12.83 -2.73
C LYS A 86 3.29 11.57 -2.08
N LYS A 87 2.21 10.97 -2.62
CA LYS A 87 1.63 9.74 -2.06
C LYS A 87 2.43 8.50 -2.47
N LEU A 88 2.87 8.45 -3.72
CA LEU A 88 3.68 7.34 -4.22
C LEU A 88 5.08 7.34 -3.58
N GLN A 89 5.71 8.52 -3.49
CA GLN A 89 7.02 8.73 -2.87
C GLN A 89 7.09 8.26 -1.42
N LYS A 90 5.99 8.38 -0.67
CA LYS A 90 5.90 7.89 0.73
C LYS A 90 5.90 6.36 0.85
N LEU A 91 5.57 5.65 -0.22
CA LEU A 91 5.47 4.19 -0.25
C LEU A 91 6.69 3.57 -0.88
N SER A 92 7.06 4.04 -2.07
CA SER A 92 8.19 3.51 -2.81
C SER A 92 8.81 4.57 -3.72
N SER A 93 10.14 4.62 -3.70
CA SER A 93 10.97 5.41 -4.61
C SER A 93 11.56 4.57 -5.75
N ASP A 94 11.44 3.25 -5.67
CA ASP A 94 12.16 2.33 -6.55
C ASP A 94 11.33 1.94 -7.76
N PHE A 95 11.83 2.25 -8.96
CA PHE A 95 11.13 1.96 -10.21
C PHE A 95 10.83 0.47 -10.40
N LYS A 96 11.75 -0.42 -10.01
CA LYS A 96 11.55 -1.87 -10.13
C LYS A 96 10.37 -2.36 -9.31
N VAL A 97 10.24 -1.88 -8.07
CA VAL A 97 9.15 -2.25 -7.17
C VAL A 97 7.82 -1.77 -7.73
N ILE A 98 7.80 -0.58 -8.33
CA ILE A 98 6.62 -0.03 -8.97
C ILE A 98 6.19 -0.88 -10.18
N VAL A 99 7.12 -1.22 -11.08
CA VAL A 99 6.82 -2.05 -12.26
C VAL A 99 6.31 -3.43 -11.83
N GLU A 100 7.00 -4.08 -10.90
CA GLU A 100 6.60 -5.38 -10.38
C GLU A 100 5.22 -5.33 -9.71
N ALA A 101 4.89 -4.24 -9.00
CA ALA A 101 3.58 -4.01 -8.41
C ALA A 101 2.46 -3.83 -9.43
N VAL A 102 2.78 -3.28 -10.61
CA VAL A 102 1.85 -3.18 -11.72
C VAL A 102 1.65 -4.55 -12.37
N GLU A 103 2.73 -5.25 -12.70
CA GLU A 103 2.70 -6.56 -13.37
C GLU A 103 1.99 -7.64 -12.54
N LYS A 104 2.22 -7.67 -11.22
CA LYS A 104 1.57 -8.63 -10.32
C LYS A 104 0.14 -8.27 -9.97
N SER A 105 -0.32 -7.07 -10.31
CA SER A 105 -1.67 -6.66 -9.97
C SER A 105 -2.71 -7.33 -10.87
N CYS A 106 -3.83 -7.76 -10.27
CA CYS A 106 -4.94 -8.35 -11.03
C CYS A 106 -5.74 -7.32 -11.85
N SER A 107 -5.35 -6.04 -11.81
CA SER A 107 -6.11 -4.95 -12.41
C SER A 107 -5.63 -4.69 -13.84
N GLN A 108 -6.55 -4.72 -14.80
CA GLN A 108 -6.25 -4.46 -16.22
C GLN A 108 -6.26 -2.96 -16.58
N LEU A 109 -6.33 -2.07 -15.58
CA LEU A 109 -6.46 -0.63 -15.81
C LEU A 109 -5.19 0.03 -16.35
N ILE A 110 -4.03 -0.48 -15.94
CA ILE A 110 -2.73 0.12 -16.24
C ILE A 110 -1.81 -0.92 -16.90
N GLU A 111 -0.95 -0.45 -17.79
CA GLU A 111 0.03 -1.25 -18.52
C GLU A 111 1.41 -0.64 -18.38
N CYS A 112 2.43 -1.48 -18.18
CA CYS A 112 3.83 -1.09 -18.23
C CYS A 112 4.39 -1.29 -19.65
N HIS A 113 5.30 -0.40 -20.06
CA HIS A 113 6.07 -0.56 -21.30
C HIS A 113 7.07 -1.71 -21.16
N GLU A 114 7.49 -2.32 -22.27
CA GLU A 114 8.47 -3.43 -22.27
C GLU A 114 9.81 -3.04 -21.61
N ASP A 115 10.21 -1.78 -21.75
CA ASP A 115 11.42 -1.24 -21.10
C ASP A 115 11.28 -1.08 -19.58
N GLY A 116 10.06 -1.18 -19.04
CA GLY A 116 9.77 -0.95 -17.62
C GLY A 116 10.02 0.49 -17.15
N GLN A 117 10.11 1.46 -18.08
CA GLN A 117 10.38 2.87 -17.75
C GLN A 117 9.16 3.79 -17.87
N LYS A 118 8.11 3.32 -18.56
CA LYS A 118 6.89 4.07 -18.82
C LYS A 118 5.66 3.26 -18.42
N ILE A 119 4.64 3.95 -17.96
CA ILE A 119 3.33 3.38 -17.60
C ILE A 119 2.26 4.16 -18.35
N ARG A 120 1.25 3.45 -18.83
CA ARG A 120 0.04 4.06 -19.40
C ARG A 120 -1.22 3.44 -18.83
N ARG A 121 -2.33 4.12 -19.04
CA ARG A 121 -3.65 3.53 -18.89
C ARG A 121 -3.97 2.63 -20.07
N ASN A 122 -4.61 1.49 -19.81
CA ASN A 122 -5.02 0.55 -20.85
C ASN A 122 -5.99 1.23 -21.86
N PRO A 123 -5.66 1.27 -23.16
CA PRO A 123 -6.52 1.90 -24.18
C PRO A 123 -7.87 1.18 -24.34
N ARG A 124 -7.97 -0.11 -23.95
CA ARG A 124 -9.23 -0.87 -23.96
C ARG A 124 -10.23 -0.38 -22.92
N ILE A 125 -9.77 0.35 -21.90
CA ILE A 125 -10.60 0.90 -20.83
C ILE A 125 -10.59 2.42 -20.94
N PRO A 126 -11.27 3.00 -21.95
CA PRO A 126 -11.33 4.44 -22.12
C PRO A 126 -11.94 5.09 -20.88
N TRP A 127 -11.45 6.26 -20.51
CA TRP A 127 -12.14 7.08 -19.52
C TRP A 127 -13.37 7.72 -20.18
N ARG A 128 -14.49 7.82 -19.44
CA ARG A 128 -15.72 8.44 -19.96
C ARG A 128 -15.45 9.92 -20.25
N ARG A 129 -15.49 10.31 -21.53
CA ARG A 129 -15.26 11.68 -22.00
C ARG A 129 -16.40 12.66 -21.68
N ASP A 130 -17.63 12.16 -21.48
CA ASP A 130 -18.80 13.04 -21.35
C ASP A 130 -18.89 13.71 -20.00
N HIS A 131 -18.47 14.98 -19.98
CA HIS A 131 -18.29 15.73 -18.75
C HIS A 131 -19.59 16.04 -17.98
N THR A 132 -20.72 16.04 -18.69
CA THR A 132 -22.03 16.43 -18.17
C THR A 132 -22.69 15.31 -17.37
N LEU A 133 -22.60 14.07 -17.86
CA LEU A 133 -23.22 12.90 -17.23
C LEU A 133 -22.50 12.51 -15.94
N TRP A 134 -21.15 12.47 -15.93
CA TRP A 134 -20.42 12.08 -14.72
C TRP A 134 -20.57 13.09 -13.59
N LYS A 135 -20.63 14.40 -13.90
CA LYS A 135 -20.88 15.43 -12.89
C LYS A 135 -22.26 15.27 -12.25
N ARG A 136 -23.26 14.83 -13.01
CA ARG A 136 -24.59 14.53 -12.48
C ARG A 136 -24.56 13.28 -11.60
N ASP A 137 -24.03 12.17 -12.11
CA ASP A 137 -23.93 10.91 -11.37
C ASP A 137 -23.12 11.05 -10.07
N LEU A 138 -22.05 11.86 -10.08
CA LEU A 138 -21.29 12.14 -8.87
C LEU A 138 -22.07 12.98 -7.89
N ARG A 139 -22.76 14.03 -8.35
CA ARG A 139 -23.62 14.85 -7.47
C ARG A 139 -24.69 14.00 -6.79
N GLU A 140 -25.26 13.03 -7.49
CA GLU A 140 -26.24 12.09 -6.96
C GLU A 140 -25.65 11.14 -5.91
N ARG A 141 -24.37 10.81 -5.99
CA ARG A 141 -23.67 9.91 -5.05
C ARG A 141 -22.91 10.64 -3.94
N SER A 142 -22.66 11.93 -4.11
CA SER A 142 -21.90 12.74 -3.16
C SER A 142 -22.78 13.20 -2.01
N LEU A 143 -22.34 12.95 -0.78
CA LEU A 143 -22.95 13.51 0.42
C LEU A 143 -22.35 14.90 0.68
N VAL A 144 -23.20 15.90 0.84
CA VAL A 144 -22.79 17.23 1.30
C VAL A 144 -22.93 17.24 2.82
N MET A 145 -21.80 17.29 3.51
CA MET A 145 -21.78 17.53 4.95
C MET A 145 -22.05 19.02 5.17
N VAL A 146 -23.29 19.36 5.52
CA VAL A 146 -23.60 20.70 6.02
C VAL A 146 -23.11 20.75 7.47
N SER A 147 -21.97 21.40 7.69
CA SER A 147 -21.56 21.77 9.03
C SER A 147 -22.62 22.74 9.57
N GLY A 148 -23.43 22.28 10.52
CA GLY A 148 -24.38 23.15 11.22
C GLY A 148 -23.62 24.31 11.84
N GLU A 149 -23.94 25.52 11.43
CA GLU A 149 -23.64 26.73 12.20
C GLU A 149 -24.60 26.70 13.41
N GLU A 150 -24.04 26.56 14.61
CA GLU A 150 -24.69 26.96 15.86
C GLU A 150 -24.61 28.49 16.01
#